data_AF-A0A1Q2KZH9-F1
#
_entry.id   AF-A0A1Q2KZH9-F1
#
_cell.length_a   1.000
_cell.length_b   1.000
_cell.length_c   1.000
_cell.angle_alpha   90.00
_cell.angle_beta   90.00
_cell.angle_gamma   90.00
#
_symmetry.space_group_name_H-M   'P 1'
#
loop_
_entity.id
_entity.type
_entity.pdbx_description
1 polymer ?
#
loop_
_entity_poly.entity_id
_entity_poly.type
_entity_poly.pdbx_seq_one_letter_code
_entity_poly.pdbx_strand_id
1 'polypeptide(L)'
;MNDKIYTIELLYQGKYESWDFKDPVARNDLFTKAKEKFSEFSLDEENEDIDDLAIVQLSASSLRVKEDGDVAQRVPYEWFEGRVFRDMLAFINEDYNNMK
;
A
#
# COMPACT_ATOMS: atom_id res chain seq x y z
N MET A 1 -24.91 0.71 -9.33
CA MET A 1 -23.66 0.16 -9.92
C MET A 1 -22.74 -0.13 -8.75
N ASN A 2 -22.32 -1.39 -8.59
CA ASN A 2 -21.39 -1.79 -7.52
C ASN A 2 -19.97 -1.49 -8.00
N ASP A 3 -19.57 -0.22 -7.95
CA ASP A 3 -18.23 0.19 -8.33
C ASP A 3 -17.26 -0.32 -7.25
N LYS A 4 -16.37 -1.22 -7.64
CA LYS A 4 -15.27 -1.69 -6.79
C LYS A 4 -14.11 -0.73 -6.99
N ILE A 5 -13.60 -0.19 -5.88
CA ILE A 5 -12.41 0.65 -5.89
C ILE A 5 -11.26 -0.19 -5.36
N TYR A 6 -10.16 -0.23 -6.10
CA TYR A 6 -8.93 -0.90 -5.68
C TYR A 6 -7.94 0.17 -5.27
N THR A 7 -7.29 0.03 -4.13
CA THR A 7 -6.47 1.12 -3.58
C THR A 7 -5.11 0.57 -3.14
N ILE A 8 -4.06 1.36 -3.32
CA ILE A 8 -2.79 1.21 -2.58
C ILE A 8 -2.72 2.33 -1.55
N GLU A 9 -2.24 2.02 -0.36
CA GLU A 9 -2.07 3.00 0.71
C GLU A 9 -0.64 2.93 1.25
N LEU A 10 -0.06 4.08 1.56
CA LEU A 10 1.26 4.23 2.14
C LEU A 10 1.17 5.05 3.43
N LEU A 11 1.52 4.44 4.56
CA LEU A 11 1.44 5.05 5.89
C LEU A 11 2.84 5.19 6.50
N TYR A 12 3.16 6.37 7.03
CA TYR A 12 4.39 6.63 7.78
C TYR A 12 4.21 7.79 8.77
N GLN A 13 4.37 7.55 10.07
CA GLN A 13 4.28 8.60 11.12
C GLN A 13 3.05 9.51 11.00
N GLY A 14 1.87 8.93 10.75
CA GLY A 14 0.62 9.68 10.57
C GLY A 14 0.48 10.40 9.22
N LYS A 15 1.50 10.35 8.34
CA LYS A 15 1.35 10.69 6.93
C LYS A 15 0.72 9.52 6.20
N TYR A 16 -0.26 9.83 5.37
CA TYR A 16 -1.05 8.85 4.64
C TYR A 16 -1.19 9.34 3.20
N GLU A 17 -0.86 8.47 2.25
CA GLU A 17 -1.05 8.69 0.82
C GLU A 17 -1.79 7.48 0.23
N SER A 18 -2.68 7.72 -0.72
CA SER A 18 -3.46 6.65 -1.34
C SER A 18 -3.69 6.88 -2.84
N TRP A 19 -3.80 5.77 -3.57
CA TRP A 19 -3.99 5.76 -5.01
C TRP A 19 -5.11 4.82 -5.39
N ASP A 20 -6.09 5.33 -6.13
CA ASP A 20 -7.24 4.55 -6.57
C ASP A 20 -7.04 4.02 -7.99
N PHE A 21 -7.47 2.78 -8.18
CA PHE A 21 -7.39 2.01 -9.41
C PHE A 21 -8.76 1.48 -9.76
N LYS A 22 -9.07 1.49 -11.07
CA LYS A 22 -10.26 0.85 -11.63
C LYS A 22 -10.06 -0.65 -11.90
N ASP A 23 -8.81 -1.05 -12.07
CA ASP A 23 -8.41 -2.42 -12.41
C ASP A 23 -7.58 -3.03 -11.26
N PRO A 24 -8.00 -4.19 -10.71
CA PRO A 24 -7.22 -4.89 -9.69
C PRO A 24 -5.84 -5.33 -10.18
N VAL A 25 -5.68 -5.59 -11.48
CA VAL A 25 -4.40 -6.06 -12.04
C VAL A 25 -3.37 -4.94 -11.97
N ALA A 26 -3.73 -3.73 -12.43
CA ALA A 26 -2.86 -2.55 -12.32
C ALA A 26 -2.48 -2.24 -10.86
N ARG A 27 -3.45 -2.33 -9.94
CA ARG A 27 -3.21 -2.16 -8.50
C ARG A 27 -2.22 -3.20 -7.97
N ASN A 28 -2.42 -4.48 -8.29
CA ASN A 28 -1.55 -5.56 -7.82
C ASN A 28 -0.14 -5.45 -8.42
N ASP A 29 -0.03 -5.05 -9.68
CA ASP A 29 1.25 -4.87 -10.37
C ASP A 29 2.07 -3.77 -9.69
N LEU A 30 1.49 -2.58 -9.46
CA LEU A 30 2.20 -1.50 -8.75
C LEU A 30 2.58 -1.90 -7.33
N PHE A 31 1.67 -2.55 -6.59
CA PHE A 31 1.97 -3.03 -5.24
C PHE A 31 3.14 -4.02 -5.23
N THR A 32 3.14 -4.97 -6.18
CA THR A 32 4.20 -6.00 -6.28
C THR A 32 5.53 -5.36 -6.68
N LYS A 33 5.54 -4.46 -7.67
CA LYS A 33 6.74 -3.71 -8.06
C LYS A 33 7.34 -2.90 -6.92
N ALA A 34 6.50 -2.20 -6.15
CA ALA A 34 6.93 -1.44 -4.99
C ALA A 34 7.54 -2.38 -3.93
N LYS A 35 6.85 -3.48 -3.62
CA LYS A 35 7.37 -4.49 -2.69
C LYS A 35 8.72 -5.04 -3.11
N GLU A 36 8.85 -5.49 -4.37
CA GLU A 36 10.09 -6.08 -4.87
C GLU A 36 11.24 -5.08 -4.87
N LYS A 37 10.98 -3.84 -5.30
CA LYS A 37 11.98 -2.76 -5.36
C LYS A 37 12.57 -2.42 -3.99
N PHE A 38 11.76 -2.45 -2.94
CA PHE A 38 12.18 -2.09 -1.59
C PHE A 38 12.36 -3.29 -0.66
N SER A 39 12.43 -4.51 -1.23
CA SER A 39 12.51 -5.77 -0.49
C SER A 39 13.69 -5.88 0.48
N GLU A 40 14.82 -5.22 0.16
CA GLU A 40 15.99 -5.16 1.06
C GLU A 40 15.74 -4.37 2.36
N PHE A 41 14.68 -3.56 2.40
CA PHE A 41 14.24 -2.79 3.57
C PHE A 41 12.97 -3.35 4.20
N SER A 42 12.54 -4.54 3.75
CA SER A 42 11.37 -5.23 4.30
C SER A 42 11.64 -5.64 5.75
N LEU A 43 10.63 -5.47 6.58
CA LEU A 43 10.67 -5.82 8.00
C LEU A 43 9.78 -7.04 8.24
N ASP A 44 10.32 -8.06 8.89
CA ASP A 44 9.55 -9.22 9.31
C ASP A 44 8.68 -8.86 10.53
N GLU A 45 7.40 -9.22 10.49
CA GLU A 45 6.44 -8.99 11.60
C GLU A 45 6.86 -9.61 12.94
N GLU A 46 7.75 -10.61 12.94
CA GLU A 46 8.17 -11.33 14.14
C GLU A 46 9.30 -10.64 14.93
N ASN A 47 9.77 -9.47 14.48
CA ASN A 47 10.87 -8.75 15.13
C ASN A 47 10.33 -7.71 16.14
N GLU A 48 10.27 -8.10 17.42
CA GLU A 48 9.72 -7.29 18.52
C GLU A 48 10.50 -5.98 18.82
N ASP A 49 11.68 -5.79 18.22
CA ASP A 49 12.56 -4.63 18.46
C ASP A 49 12.37 -3.47 17.44
N ILE A 50 11.35 -3.54 16.59
CA ILE A 50 11.10 -2.50 15.58
C ILE A 50 10.31 -1.35 16.20
N ASP A 51 10.88 -0.15 16.17
CA ASP A 51 10.17 1.07 16.57
C ASP A 51 9.03 1.36 15.59
N ASP A 52 7.78 1.16 16.02
CA ASP A 52 6.56 1.47 15.27
C ASP A 52 6.51 2.92 14.75
N LEU A 53 7.22 3.85 15.39
CA LEU A 53 7.34 5.23 14.92
C LEU A 53 8.28 5.36 13.72
N ALA A 54 9.02 4.31 13.36
CA ALA A 54 10.01 4.31 12.30
C ALA A 54 9.73 3.26 11.22
N ILE A 55 8.47 2.83 11.04
CA ILE A 55 8.07 1.91 9.97
C ILE A 55 7.17 2.56 8.92
N VAL A 56 7.31 2.09 7.68
CA VAL A 56 6.39 2.38 6.58
C VAL A 56 5.49 1.18 6.37
N GLN A 57 4.18 1.41 6.30
CA GLN A 57 3.23 0.39 5.85
C GLN A 57 2.89 0.63 4.39
N LEU A 58 3.02 -0.39 3.55
CA LEU A 58 2.43 -0.41 2.22
C LEU A 58 1.29 -1.44 2.23
N SER A 59 0.08 -1.02 1.87
CA SER A 59 -1.08 -1.92 1.83
C SER A 59 -1.80 -1.86 0.48
N ALA A 60 -2.58 -2.91 0.20
CA ALA A 60 -3.34 -3.00 -1.03
C ALA A 60 -4.78 -3.50 -0.76
N SER A 61 -5.75 -2.59 -0.87
CA SER A 61 -7.13 -2.76 -0.44
C SER A 61 -8.09 -2.93 -1.64
N SER A 62 -9.31 -3.44 -1.45
CA SER A 62 -10.36 -3.42 -2.50
C SER A 62 -11.73 -3.14 -1.93
N LEU A 63 -12.04 -1.85 -1.79
CA LEU A 63 -13.30 -1.40 -1.24
C LEU A 63 -14.47 -1.84 -2.14
N ARG A 64 -15.34 -2.68 -1.59
CA ARG A 64 -16.67 -2.93 -2.16
C ARG A 64 -17.61 -1.93 -1.53
N VAL A 65 -18.09 -0.95 -2.29
CA VAL A 65 -19.21 -0.13 -1.85
C VAL A 65 -20.45 -1.05 -1.81
N LYS A 66 -20.76 -1.59 -0.64
CA LYS A 66 -22.03 -2.29 -0.37
C LYS A 66 -22.80 -1.48 0.67
N GLU A 67 -24.11 -1.35 0.46
CA GLU A 67 -25.03 -0.60 1.32
C GLU A 67 -25.10 -1.10 2.78
N ASP A 68 -24.57 -2.29 3.08
CA ASP A 68 -24.72 -2.98 4.38
C ASP A 68 -23.50 -2.93 5.32
N GLY A 69 -22.50 -2.07 5.06
CA GLY A 69 -21.48 -1.69 6.05
C GLY A 69 -20.47 -2.76 6.50
N ASP A 70 -20.57 -4.00 6.03
CA ASP A 70 -19.70 -5.10 6.47
C ASP A 70 -18.50 -5.31 5.52
N VAL A 71 -17.30 -4.95 5.99
CA VAL A 71 -16.03 -4.97 5.23
C VAL A 71 -15.04 -5.92 5.90
N ALA A 72 -15.34 -7.22 5.90
CA ALA A 72 -14.35 -8.25 6.22
C ALA A 72 -13.50 -8.52 4.96
N GLN A 73 -12.61 -7.59 4.61
CA GLN A 73 -11.62 -7.80 3.57
C GLN A 73 -10.24 -7.98 4.17
N ARG A 74 -9.55 -9.09 3.84
CA ARG A 74 -8.13 -9.22 4.11
C ARG A 74 -7.36 -8.27 3.19
N VAL A 75 -6.78 -7.24 3.78
CA VAL A 75 -5.91 -6.27 3.10
C VAL A 75 -4.47 -6.81 3.23
N PRO A 76 -3.82 -7.26 2.15
CA PRO A 76 -2.38 -7.51 2.19
C PRO A 76 -1.66 -6.20 2.52
N TYR A 77 -0.70 -6.29 3.43
CA TYR A 77 0.20 -5.20 3.77
C TYR A 77 1.61 -5.76 4.01
N GLU A 78 2.60 -4.89 3.89
CA GLU A 78 4.02 -5.17 4.09
C GLU A 78 4.66 -3.99 4.84
N TRP A 79 5.63 -4.31 5.69
CA TRP A 79 6.33 -3.33 6.52
C TRP A 79 7.73 -3.06 5.97
N PHE A 80 8.16 -1.80 6.03
CA PHE A 80 9.49 -1.39 5.59
C PHE A 80 10.13 -0.40 6.55
N GLU A 81 11.46 -0.26 6.50
CA GLU A 81 12.17 0.78 7.24
C GLU A 81 11.65 2.19 6.91
N GLY A 82 11.42 3.01 7.93
CA GLY A 82 10.92 4.39 7.83
C GLY A 82 11.66 5.27 6.82
N ARG A 83 12.96 5.03 6.64
CA ARG A 83 13.81 5.78 5.72
C ARG A 83 13.36 5.68 4.26
N VAL A 84 12.66 4.61 3.88
CA VAL A 84 12.25 4.40 2.48
C VAL A 84 11.00 5.18 2.08
N PHE A 85 10.30 5.80 3.03
CA PHE A 85 9.01 6.45 2.79
C PHE A 85 9.03 7.39 1.58
N ARG A 86 10.01 8.30 1.52
CA ARG A 86 10.07 9.31 0.44
C ARG A 86 10.35 8.68 -0.92
N ASP A 87 11.23 7.70 -0.97
CA ASP A 87 11.64 7.05 -2.22
C ASP A 87 10.53 6.12 -2.72
N MET A 88 9.85 5.42 -1.82
CA MET A 88 8.68 4.61 -2.14
C MET A 88 7.51 5.48 -2.62
N LEU A 89 7.25 6.60 -1.95
CA LEU A 89 6.23 7.58 -2.37
C LEU A 89 6.53 8.12 -3.77
N ALA A 90 7.78 8.52 -4.04
CA ALA A 90 8.17 9.01 -5.35
C ALA A 90 8.00 7.94 -6.44
N PHE A 91 8.42 6.71 -6.16
CA PHE A 91 8.29 5.58 -7.08
C PHE A 91 6.82 5.27 -7.42
N ILE A 92 5.95 5.18 -6.41
CA ILE A 92 4.52 4.91 -6.61
C ILE A 92 3.88 6.04 -7.44
N ASN A 93 4.19 7.30 -7.12
CA ASN A 93 3.67 8.44 -7.86
C ASN A 93 4.10 8.44 -9.33
N GLU A 94 5.35 8.09 -9.62
CA GLU A 94 5.85 8.02 -10.99
C GLU A 94 5.12 6.92 -11.79
N ASP A 95 5.10 5.68 -11.29
CA ASP A 95 4.47 4.56 -12.00
C ASP A 95 2.95 4.78 -12.14
N TYR A 96 2.28 5.26 -11.09
CA TYR A 96 0.85 5.56 -11.12
C TYR A 96 0.49 6.67 -12.14
N ASN A 97 1.30 7.72 -12.24
CA ASN A 97 1.06 8.79 -13.22
C ASN A 97 1.30 8.32 -14.66
N ASN A 98 2.18 7.34 -14.88
CA ASN A 98 2.40 6.72 -16.18
C ASN A 98 1.26 5.77 -16.61
N MET A 99 0.40 5.35 -15.68
CA MET A 99 -0.77 4.49 -15.94
C MET A 99 -2.04 5.27 -16.31
N LYS A 100 -2.05 6.59 -16.13
CA LYS A 100 -3.18 7.46 -16.45
C LYS A 100 -3.18 7.93 -17.90
#